data_AF-A0A355A131-F1
#
_entry.id   AF-A0A355A131-F1
#
_cell.length_a   1.000
_cell.length_b   1.000
_cell.length_c   1.000
_cell.angle_alpha   90.00
_cell.angle_beta   90.00
_cell.angle_gamma   90.00
#
_symmetry.space_group_name_H-M   'P 1'
#
loop_
_entity.id
_entity.type
_entity.pdbx_description
1 polymer ?
#
loop_
_entity_poly.entity_id
_entity_poly.type
_entity_poly.pdbx_seq_one_letter_code
_entity_poly.pdbx_strand_id
1 'polypeptide(L)' 'MKYQEGNSPAHLQASLMGLIPVQEGRLLLGTWQGVCVCEFDGPRRRRILVRWEGK' A
#
# COMPACT_ATOMS: atom_id res chain seq x y z
N MET A 1 -0.23 29.64 -7.39
CA MET A 1 -0.78 28.29 -7.14
C MET A 1 0.18 27.57 -6.21
N LYS A 2 -0.24 27.33 -4.97
CA LYS A 2 0.61 26.93 -3.84
C LYS A 2 0.69 25.40 -3.77
N TYR A 3 1.78 24.79 -4.25
CA TYR A 3 2.15 23.40 -3.92
C TYR A 3 2.87 23.41 -2.55
N GLN A 4 2.13 23.62 -1.45
CA GLN A 4 2.77 23.91 -0.14
C GLN A 4 3.25 22.69 0.65
N GLU A 5 3.06 21.46 0.18
CA GLU A 5 3.39 20.28 0.99
C GLU A 5 4.39 19.27 0.35
N GLY A 6 4.76 19.42 -0.93
CA GLY A 6 5.85 18.62 -1.55
C GLY A 6 5.64 17.10 -1.66
N ASN A 7 4.47 16.61 -1.26
CA ASN A 7 4.06 15.21 -1.13
C ASN A 7 3.22 14.70 -2.32
N SER A 8 2.98 15.52 -3.34
CA SER A 8 2.26 15.13 -4.57
C SER A 8 2.81 13.86 -5.26
N PRO A 9 4.15 13.65 -5.35
CA PRO A 9 4.69 12.38 -5.86
C PRO A 9 4.29 11.16 -5.02
N ALA A 10 4.23 11.29 -3.69
CA ALA A 10 3.83 10.21 -2.78
C ALA A 10 2.35 9.84 -2.93
N HIS A 11 1.47 10.82 -3.18
CA HIS A 11 0.05 10.57 -3.45
C HIS A 11 -0.18 9.75 -4.73
N LEU A 12 0.59 10.04 -5.79
CA LEU A 12 0.53 9.30 -7.04
C LEU A 12 1.03 7.86 -6.87
N GLN A 13 2.14 7.67 -6.14
CA GLN A 13 2.70 6.35 -5.86
C GLN A 13 1.77 5.48 -5.02
N ALA A 14 1.11 6.05 -4.01
CA ALA A 14 0.15 5.33 -3.17
C ALA A 14 -1.10 4.88 -3.94
N SER A 15 -1.56 5.68 -4.91
CA SER A 15 -2.75 5.38 -5.71
C SER A 15 -2.55 4.23 -6.70
N LEU A 16 -1.30 3.85 -6.98
CA LEU A 16 -0.95 2.76 -7.90
C LEU A 16 -0.79 1.40 -7.18
N MET A 17 -0.86 1.36 -5.86
CA MET A 17 -0.73 0.13 -5.07
C MET A 17 -2.03 -0.68 -5.10
N GLY A 18 -1.96 -1.92 -5.62
CA GLY A 18 -3.12 -2.77 -5.93
C GLY A 18 -3.64 -3.65 -4.78
N LEU A 19 -4.68 -4.44 -5.09
CA LEU A 19 -5.25 -5.46 -4.20
C LEU A 19 -4.50 -6.79 -4.31
N ILE A 20 -4.38 -7.52 -3.20
CA ILE A 20 -3.77 -8.86 -3.17
C ILE A 20 -4.89 -9.91 -3.16
N PRO A 21 -4.98 -10.80 -4.16
CA PRO A 21 -5.95 -11.89 -4.14
C PRO A 21 -5.59 -12.90 -3.04
N VAL A 22 -6.61 -13.57 -2.52
CA VAL A 22 -6.47 -14.59 -1.49
C VAL A 22 -7.32 -15.78 -1.87
N GLN A 23 -6.79 -16.96 -1.63
CA GLN A 23 -7.47 -18.23 -1.87
C GLN A 23 -7.24 -19.13 -0.67
N GLU A 24 -8.31 -19.76 -0.18
CA GLU A 24 -8.25 -20.70 0.96
C GLU A 24 -7.57 -20.10 2.21
N GLY A 25 -7.82 -18.80 2.46
CA GLY A 25 -7.25 -18.08 3.61
C GLY A 25 -5.77 -17.72 3.46
N ARG A 26 -5.15 -17.90 2.28
CA ARG A 26 -3.75 -17.56 2.02
C ARG A 26 -3.63 -16.48 0.94
N LEU A 27 -2.78 -15.49 1.18
CA LEU A 27 -2.42 -14.49 0.16
C LEU A 27 -1.79 -15.23 -1.03
N LEU A 28 -2.34 -15.02 -2.22
CA LEU A 28 -1.81 -15.60 -3.45
C LEU A 28 -0.63 -14.75 -3.92
N LEU A 29 0.53 -15.03 -3.33
CA LEU A 29 1.81 -14.45 -3.71
C LEU A 29 2.67 -15.55 -4.34
N GLY A 30 3.33 -15.23 -5.45
CA GLY A 30 4.38 -16.08 -6.00
C GLY A 30 5.60 -16.14 -5.07
N THR A 31 6.49 -17.11 -5.29
CA THR A 31 7.70 -17.35 -4.46
C THR A 31 8.53 -16.10 -4.20
N TRP A 32 8.54 -15.15 -5.15
CA TRP A 32 9.32 -13.91 -5.09
C TRP A 32 8.46 -12.65 -4.94
N GLN A 33 7.15 -12.80 -4.67
CA GLN A 33 6.26 -11.68 -4.40
C GLN A 33 6.12 -11.48 -2.89
N GLY A 34 6.27 -10.23 -2.44
CA GLY A 34 6.14 -9.86 -1.04
C GLY A 34 5.30 -8.60 -0.88
N VAL A 35 4.74 -8.41 0.32
CA VAL A 35 4.01 -7.19 0.70
C VAL A 35 4.96 -6.31 1.49
N CYS A 36 5.22 -5.11 0.99
CA CYS A 36 6.02 -4.12 1.69
C CYS A 36 5.22 -2.84 1.93
N VAL A 37 5.60 -2.13 2.98
CA VAL A 37 5.07 -0.79 3.28
C VAL A 37 6.05 0.22 2.72
N CYS A 38 5.63 0.94 1.69
CA CYS A 38 6.44 2.00 1.11
C CYS A 38 6.15 3.34 1.81
N GLU A 39 7.07 3.76 2.68
CA GLU A 39 7.02 5.08 3.33
C GLU A 39 7.74 6.12 2.47
N PHE A 40 7.00 7.12 1.98
CA PHE A 40 7.55 8.13 1.06
C PHE A 40 7.67 9.54 1.66
N ASP A 41 7.30 9.73 2.94
CA ASP A 41 7.30 11.03 3.63
C ASP A 41 7.51 10.85 5.15
N GLY A 42 8.61 10.17 5.50
CA GLY A 42 8.96 9.83 6.88
C GLY A 42 9.86 10.85 7.58
N PRO A 43 10.16 10.67 8.90
CA PRO A 43 9.70 9.59 9.78
C PRO A 43 8.32 9.92 10.40
N ARG A 44 7.31 9.11 10.09
CA ARG A 44 5.95 9.25 10.63
C ARG A 44 5.40 7.91 11.09
N ARG A 45 4.49 7.94 12.07
CA ARG A 45 3.75 6.74 12.50
C ARG A 45 2.63 6.46 11.50
N ARG A 46 2.69 5.33 10.79
CA ARG A 46 1.64 4.89 9.86
C ARG A 46 0.73 3.85 10.50
N ARG A 47 -0.54 3.85 10.07
CA ARG A 47 -1.52 2.79 10.36
C ARG A 47 -1.81 2.07 9.07
N ILE A 48 -1.75 0.75 9.09
CA ILE A 48 -2.07 -0.10 7.95
C ILE A 48 -3.45 -0.68 8.22
N LEU A 49 -4.38 -0.48 7.28
CA LEU A 49 -5.70 -1.08 7.33
C LEU A 49 -5.72 -2.30 6.42
N VAL A 50 -6.05 -3.46 6.97
CA VAL A 50 -6.23 -4.71 6.22
C VAL A 50 -7.71 -5.06 6.26
N ARG A 51 -8.31 -5.25 5.09
CA ARG A 51 -9.70 -5.67 4.95
C ARG A 51 -9.73 -6.95 4.13
N TRP A 52 -10.39 -7.96 4.67
CA TRP A 52 -10.62 -9.25 4.05
C TRP A 52 -12.07 -9.30 3.55
N GLU A 53 -12.26 -9.63 2.27
CA GLU A 53 -13.59 -9.80 1.66
C GLU A 53 -13.65 -11.21 1.06
N GLY A 54 -14.16 -12.15 1.85
CA GLY A 54 -14.40 -13.54 1.46
C GLY A 54 -15.76 -14.00 2.01
N LYS A 55 -16.35 -15.02 1.36
CA LYS A 55 -17.52 -15.71 1.91
C LYS A 55 -17.13 -16.64 3.06
#